data_AF-A0A2V7G4P7-F1
#
_entry.id   AF-A0A2V7G4P7-F1
#
_cell.length_a   1.000
_cell.length_b   1.000
_cell.length_c   1.000
_cell.angle_alpha   90.00
_cell.angle_beta   90.00
_cell.angle_gamma   90.00
#
_symmetry.space_group_name_H-M   'P 1'
#
loop_
_entity.id
_entity.type
_entity.pdbx_description
1 polymer ?
#
loop_
_entity_poly.entity_id
_entity_poly.type
_entity_poly.pdbx_seq_one_letter_code
_entity_poly.pdbx_strand_id
1 'polypeptide(L)'
;MPKQVLFSDEGRAALLRGVNIMAAAVKATLGPKGRNVVIDKKYGSPTITKDGVTVAKEIELKDHFENMGAQMLKEVASKTSDIAGDGTTTATVLAQAIVREGLKNVTAGANPMGLKRGIDKAVDVVVEDLKRMSKSTKDKKEIA
;
A
#
# COMPACT_ATOMS: atom_id res chain seq x y z
N MET A 1 -10.44 25.20 13.61
CA MET A 1 -11.35 24.12 14.01
C MET A 1 -10.76 23.37 15.20
N PRO A 2 -11.57 22.92 16.18
CA PRO A 2 -11.12 22.05 17.25
C PRO A 2 -10.66 20.69 16.71
N LYS A 3 -9.76 20.01 17.43
CA LYS A 3 -9.27 18.68 17.07
C LYS A 3 -10.36 17.63 17.35
N GLN A 4 -10.58 16.74 16.39
CA GLN A 4 -11.41 15.54 16.58
C GLN A 4 -10.54 14.36 16.96
N VAL A 5 -11.03 13.51 17.86
CA VAL A 5 -10.29 12.35 18.37
C VAL A 5 -11.19 11.12 18.28
N LEU A 6 -10.74 10.10 17.55
CA LEU A 6 -11.39 8.80 17.46
C LEU A 6 -10.53 7.75 18.14
N PHE A 7 -11.19 6.76 18.75
CA PHE A 7 -10.53 5.72 19.52
C PHE A 7 -10.92 4.32 19.02
N SER A 8 -10.11 3.34 19.43
CA SER A 8 -10.42 1.91 19.32
C SER A 8 -10.88 1.50 17.91
N ASP A 9 -12.00 0.80 17.80
CA ASP A 9 -12.45 0.21 16.55
C ASP A 9 -12.99 1.23 15.55
N GLU A 10 -13.57 2.34 16.03
CA GLU A 10 -14.04 3.41 15.16
C GLU A 10 -12.87 4.07 14.41
N GLY A 11 -11.80 4.40 15.13
CA GLY A 11 -10.58 4.93 14.53
C GLY A 11 -9.92 3.96 13.56
N ARG A 12 -9.80 2.68 13.95
CA ARG A 12 -9.22 1.62 13.09
C ARG A 12 -10.05 1.40 11.82
N ALA A 13 -11.38 1.40 11.93
CA ALA A 13 -12.28 1.22 10.80
C ALA A 13 -12.17 2.39 9.81
N ALA A 14 -12.07 3.62 10.30
CA ALA A 14 -11.85 4.79 9.45
C ALA A 14 -10.53 4.71 8.67
N LEU A 15 -9.43 4.39 9.36
CA LEU A 15 -8.14 4.18 8.70
C LEU A 15 -8.20 3.07 7.65
N LEU A 16 -8.84 1.93 7.97
CA LEU A 16 -8.97 0.80 7.04
C LEU A 16 -9.78 1.15 5.79
N ARG A 17 -10.84 1.97 5.91
CA ARG A 17 -11.58 2.46 4.73
C ARG A 17 -10.69 3.26 3.79
N GLY A 18 -9.89 4.17 4.35
CA GLY A 18 -8.88 4.91 3.60
C GLY A 18 -7.86 4.05 2.87
N VAL A 19 -7.26 3.10 3.60
CA VAL A 19 -6.32 2.12 3.04
C VAL A 19 -6.96 1.33 1.90
N ASN A 20 -8.21 0.89 2.07
CA ASN A 20 -8.92 0.11 1.06
C ASN A 20 -9.23 0.91 -0.21
N ILE A 21 -9.65 2.18 -0.08
CA ILE A 21 -9.90 3.05 -1.23
C ILE A 21 -8.61 3.23 -2.03
N MET A 22 -7.52 3.56 -1.35
CA MET A 22 -6.23 3.78 -1.99
C MET A 22 -5.71 2.50 -2.68
N ALA A 23 -5.73 1.38 -1.97
CA ALA A 23 -5.28 0.10 -2.51
C ALA A 23 -6.16 -0.38 -3.67
N ALA A 24 -7.46 -0.12 -3.65
CA ALA A 24 -8.37 -0.52 -4.73
C ALA A 24 -8.07 0.22 -6.04
N ALA A 25 -7.71 1.49 -5.98
CA ALA A 25 -7.31 2.26 -7.15
C ALA A 25 -5.96 1.77 -7.71
N VAL A 26 -4.96 1.61 -6.83
CA VAL A 26 -3.60 1.22 -7.23
C VAL A 26 -3.55 -0.24 -7.73
N LYS A 27 -4.21 -1.19 -7.06
CA LYS A 27 -4.19 -2.61 -7.47
C LYS A 27 -4.76 -2.86 -8.86
N ALA A 28 -5.62 -1.97 -9.36
CA ALA A 28 -6.21 -2.09 -10.68
C ALA A 28 -5.15 -2.06 -11.79
N THR A 29 -3.99 -1.46 -11.53
CA THR A 29 -2.90 -1.31 -12.49
C THR A 29 -1.86 -2.44 -12.42
N LEU A 30 -1.99 -3.39 -11.48
CA LEU A 30 -0.99 -4.42 -11.25
C LEU A 30 -0.86 -5.41 -12.42
N GLY A 31 0.38 -5.65 -12.83
CA GLY A 31 0.75 -6.73 -13.75
C GLY A 31 0.50 -6.43 -15.23
N PRO A 32 0.78 -7.41 -16.13
CA PRO A 32 0.71 -7.22 -17.59
C PRO A 32 -0.71 -6.96 -18.09
N LYS A 33 -1.72 -7.39 -17.33
CA LYS A 33 -3.15 -7.15 -17.59
C LYS A 33 -3.72 -6.01 -16.74
N GLY A 34 -2.87 -5.16 -16.16
CA GLY A 34 -3.27 -3.97 -15.44
C GLY A 34 -4.20 -3.09 -16.28
N ARG A 35 -5.27 -2.62 -15.66
CA ARG A 35 -6.24 -1.70 -16.26
C ARG A 35 -5.76 -0.26 -16.12
N ASN A 36 -6.22 0.59 -17.02
CA ASN A 36 -5.95 2.01 -16.93
C ASN A 36 -6.77 2.64 -15.82
N VAL A 37 -6.17 3.60 -15.14
CA VAL A 37 -6.85 4.54 -14.25
C VAL A 37 -6.90 5.89 -14.96
N VAL A 38 -8.08 6.51 -14.91
CA VAL A 38 -8.32 7.84 -15.48
C VAL A 38 -8.31 8.85 -14.34
N ILE A 39 -7.46 9.86 -14.46
CA ILE A 39 -7.22 10.89 -13.46
C ILE A 39 -7.64 12.22 -14.07
N ASP A 40 -8.58 12.90 -13.40
CA ASP A 40 -9.04 14.21 -13.83
C ASP A 40 -7.92 15.27 -13.70
N LYS A 41 -7.97 16.27 -14.58
CA LYS A 41 -7.04 17.41 -14.56
C LYS A 41 -7.86 18.69 -14.57
N LYS A 42 -7.48 19.65 -13.73
CA LYS A 42 -8.15 20.97 -13.64
C LYS A 42 -8.25 21.70 -14.99
N TYR A 43 -7.32 21.44 -15.90
CA TYR A 43 -7.30 21.99 -17.25
C TYR A 43 -6.84 20.94 -18.26
N GLY A 44 -7.43 20.96 -19.46
CA GLY A 44 -7.05 20.06 -20.55
C GLY A 44 -7.69 18.67 -20.45
N SER A 45 -7.04 17.68 -21.07
CA SER A 45 -7.54 16.29 -21.11
C SER A 45 -7.12 15.48 -19.87
N PRO A 46 -7.92 14.49 -19.46
CA PRO A 46 -7.58 13.63 -18.32
C PRO A 46 -6.32 12.81 -18.59
N THR A 47 -5.64 12.40 -17.52
CA THR A 47 -4.49 11.51 -17.61
C THR A 47 -4.93 10.07 -17.52
N ILE A 48 -4.51 9.25 -18.48
CA ILE A 48 -4.75 7.82 -18.50
C ILE A 48 -3.42 7.14 -18.17
N THR A 49 -3.36 6.39 -17.08
CA THR A 49 -2.12 5.77 -16.61
C THR A 49 -2.33 4.36 -16.08
N LYS A 50 -1.25 3.55 -16.13
CA LYS A 50 -1.11 2.27 -15.41
C LYS A 50 -0.03 2.35 -14.33
N ASP A 51 0.57 3.52 -14.12
CA ASP A 51 1.55 3.69 -13.07
C ASP A 51 0.87 3.85 -11.71
N GLY A 52 1.07 2.87 -10.84
CA GLY A 52 0.52 2.86 -9.48
C GLY A 52 1.03 4.02 -8.62
N VAL A 53 2.23 4.55 -8.88
CA VAL A 53 2.78 5.70 -8.14
C VAL A 53 2.03 6.98 -8.50
N THR A 54 1.81 7.21 -9.80
CA THR A 54 1.02 8.34 -10.28
C THR A 54 -0.41 8.26 -9.72
N VAL A 55 -1.04 7.08 -9.74
CA VAL A 55 -2.38 6.90 -9.15
C VAL A 55 -2.37 7.20 -7.65
N ALA A 56 -1.41 6.67 -6.90
CA ALA A 56 -1.31 6.87 -5.46
C ALA A 56 -1.14 8.35 -5.05
N LYS A 57 -0.44 9.15 -5.86
CA LYS A 57 -0.19 10.57 -5.60
C LYS A 57 -1.44 11.44 -5.66
N GLU A 58 -2.40 11.05 -6.49
CA GLU A 58 -3.63 11.80 -6.77
C GLU A 58 -4.76 11.46 -5.79
N ILE A 59 -4.54 10.51 -4.87
CA ILE A 59 -5.55 10.08 -3.90
C ILE A 59 -5.51 10.97 -2.67
N GLU A 60 -6.55 11.76 -2.53
CA GLU A 60 -6.87 12.55 -1.34
C GLU A 60 -8.35 12.37 -1.01
N LEU A 61 -8.65 11.96 0.23
CA LEU A 61 -10.01 11.66 0.67
C LEU A 61 -10.60 12.83 1.44
N LYS A 62 -11.91 13.05 1.26
CA LYS A 62 -12.64 14.13 1.93
C LYS A 62 -12.74 13.93 3.44
N ASP A 63 -12.95 12.69 3.89
CA ASP A 63 -12.94 12.36 5.31
C ASP A 63 -11.49 12.36 5.83
N HIS A 64 -11.24 13.09 6.92
CA HIS A 64 -9.89 13.28 7.41
C HIS A 64 -9.25 11.98 7.94
N PHE A 65 -10.03 11.13 8.61
CA PHE A 65 -9.53 9.88 9.19
C PHE A 65 -9.28 8.82 8.12
N GLU A 66 -10.16 8.72 7.12
CA GLU A 66 -9.91 7.90 5.95
C GLU A 66 -8.70 8.42 5.17
N ASN A 67 -8.58 9.74 4.98
CA ASN A 67 -7.43 10.31 4.28
C ASN A 67 -6.13 9.96 5.00
N MET A 68 -6.07 10.01 6.33
CA MET A 68 -4.89 9.56 7.08
C MET A 68 -4.50 8.12 6.73
N GLY A 69 -5.45 7.19 6.68
CA GLY A 69 -5.19 5.81 6.27
C GLY A 69 -4.65 5.70 4.85
N ALA A 70 -5.21 6.47 3.91
CA ALA A 70 -4.70 6.54 2.53
C ALA A 70 -3.29 7.14 2.47
N GLN A 71 -3.01 8.21 3.21
CA GLN A 71 -1.69 8.85 3.22
C GLN A 71 -0.60 7.92 3.81
N MET A 72 -0.92 7.13 4.86
CA MET A 72 0.00 6.13 5.40
C MET A 72 0.35 5.06 4.35
N LEU A 73 -0.62 4.61 3.57
CA LEU A 73 -0.37 3.63 2.50
C LEU A 73 0.38 4.25 1.30
N LYS A 74 0.19 5.55 1.04
CA LYS A 74 0.97 6.32 0.07
C LYS A 74 2.45 6.38 0.42
N GLU A 75 2.77 6.51 1.70
CA GLU A 75 4.15 6.49 2.18
C GLU A 75 4.84 5.16 1.87
N VAL A 76 4.14 4.03 2.07
CA VAL A 76 4.64 2.69 1.71
C VAL A 76 4.99 2.60 0.22
N ALA A 77 4.09 3.07 -0.65
CA ALA A 77 4.31 3.08 -2.09
C ALA A 77 5.48 3.99 -2.49
N SER A 78 5.53 5.21 -1.96
CA SER A 78 6.59 6.19 -2.27
C SER A 78 7.96 5.67 -1.84
N LYS A 79 8.07 5.15 -0.62
CA LYS A 79 9.36 4.67 -0.11
C LYS A 79 9.90 3.48 -0.88
N THR A 80 9.00 2.61 -1.34
CA THR A 80 9.37 1.49 -2.22
C THR A 80 9.92 2.00 -3.55
N SER A 81 9.28 3.01 -4.15
CA SER A 81 9.76 3.66 -5.36
C SER A 81 11.15 4.27 -5.18
N ASP A 82 11.40 4.94 -4.05
CA ASP A 82 12.67 5.63 -3.79
C ASP A 82 13.84 4.65 -3.64
N ILE A 83 13.58 3.45 -3.09
CA ILE A 83 14.61 2.43 -2.83
C ILE A 83 14.84 1.56 -4.06
N ALA A 84 13.77 1.11 -4.71
CA ALA A 84 13.83 0.06 -5.74
C ALA A 84 13.52 0.55 -7.15
N GLY A 85 12.87 1.71 -7.32
CA GLY A 85 12.42 2.22 -8.61
C GLY A 85 11.20 1.49 -9.21
N ASP A 86 10.76 0.38 -8.61
CA ASP A 86 9.60 -0.43 -9.01
C ASP A 86 8.99 -1.13 -7.78
N GLY A 87 7.86 -1.83 -7.95
CA GLY A 87 7.24 -2.67 -6.92
C GLY A 87 6.24 -1.94 -6.03
N THR A 88 5.92 -0.68 -6.32
CA THR A 88 5.02 0.16 -5.52
C THR A 88 3.62 -0.44 -5.41
N THR A 89 3.07 -0.93 -6.53
CA THR A 89 1.77 -1.59 -6.56
C THR A 89 1.77 -2.88 -5.73
N THR A 90 2.86 -3.66 -5.79
CA THR A 90 3.04 -4.87 -4.98
C THR A 90 3.08 -4.52 -3.48
N ALA A 91 3.85 -3.50 -3.11
CA ALA A 91 3.95 -3.04 -1.73
C ALA A 91 2.59 -2.58 -1.18
N THR A 92 1.81 -1.85 -1.98
CA THR A 92 0.46 -1.41 -1.60
C THR A 92 -0.49 -2.58 -1.36
N VAL A 93 -0.47 -3.59 -2.24
CA VAL A 93 -1.34 -4.78 -2.11
C VAL A 93 -0.97 -5.61 -0.88
N LEU A 94 0.32 -5.82 -0.62
CA LEU A 94 0.79 -6.53 0.57
C LEU A 94 0.43 -5.77 1.85
N ALA A 95 0.65 -4.45 1.89
CA ALA A 95 0.30 -3.62 3.04
C ALA A 95 -1.21 -3.66 3.32
N GLN A 96 -2.06 -3.56 2.28
CA GLN A 96 -3.51 -3.71 2.44
C GLN A 96 -3.88 -5.05 3.09
N ALA A 97 -3.30 -6.16 2.60
CA ALA A 97 -3.60 -7.50 3.11
C ALA A 97 -3.20 -7.65 4.59
N ILE A 98 -1.99 -7.19 4.95
CA ILE A 98 -1.48 -7.26 6.32
C ILE A 98 -2.33 -6.41 7.27
N VAL A 99 -2.67 -5.18 6.88
CA VAL A 99 -3.48 -4.28 7.71
C VAL A 99 -4.88 -4.85 7.91
N ARG A 100 -5.52 -5.35 6.85
CA ARG A 100 -6.87 -5.92 6.93
C ARG A 100 -6.94 -7.12 7.87
N GLU A 101 -6.06 -8.11 7.69
CA GLU A 101 -6.06 -9.31 8.54
C GLU A 101 -5.54 -9.01 9.95
N GLY A 102 -4.58 -8.11 10.09
CA GLY A 102 -4.10 -7.64 11.39
C GLY A 102 -5.22 -7.01 12.22
N LEU A 103 -5.96 -6.06 11.64
CA LEU A 103 -7.08 -5.40 12.31
C LEU A 103 -8.19 -6.38 12.68
N LYS A 104 -8.51 -7.34 11.81
CA LYS A 104 -9.49 -8.41 12.11
C LYS A 104 -9.09 -9.20 13.35
N ASN A 105 -7.82 -9.57 13.49
CA ASN A 105 -7.31 -10.29 14.66
C ASN A 105 -7.30 -9.41 15.92
N VAL A 106 -6.98 -8.12 15.79
CA VAL A 106 -7.06 -7.16 16.91
C VAL A 106 -8.49 -7.03 17.41
N THR A 107 -9.47 -6.92 16.52
CA THR A 107 -10.89 -6.89 16.89
C THR A 107 -11.34 -8.20 17.55
N ALA A 108 -10.74 -9.33 17.18
CA ALA A 108 -10.95 -10.62 17.85
C ALA A 108 -10.27 -10.73 19.23
N GLY A 109 -9.61 -9.68 19.72
CA GLY A 109 -8.98 -9.62 21.04
C GLY A 109 -7.49 -10.01 21.06
N ALA A 110 -6.87 -10.24 19.91
CA ALA A 110 -5.44 -10.51 19.85
C ALA A 110 -4.62 -9.27 20.24
N ASN A 111 -3.50 -9.47 20.95
CA ASN A 111 -2.59 -8.40 21.31
C ASN A 111 -1.88 -7.81 20.07
N PRO A 112 -2.08 -6.51 19.73
CA PRO A 112 -1.45 -5.89 18.57
C PRO A 112 0.08 -5.97 18.56
N MET A 113 0.71 -5.87 19.74
CA MET A 113 2.17 -5.96 19.88
C MET A 113 2.67 -7.39 19.68
N GLY A 114 1.83 -8.40 20.00
CA GLY A 114 2.10 -9.80 19.67
C GLY A 114 2.06 -10.03 18.16
N LEU A 115 0.99 -9.56 17.51
CA LEU A 115 0.83 -9.64 16.05
C LEU A 115 1.96 -8.96 15.31
N LYS A 116 2.32 -7.72 15.68
CA LYS A 116 3.44 -7.00 15.07
C LYS A 116 4.74 -7.80 15.16
N ARG A 117 5.11 -8.29 16.34
CA ARG A 117 6.34 -9.09 16.52
C ARG A 117 6.33 -10.36 15.68
N GLY A 118 5.17 -10.99 15.51
CA GLY A 118 5.02 -12.16 14.65
C GLY A 118 5.21 -11.82 13.16
N ILE A 119 4.60 -10.71 12.71
CA ILE A 119 4.75 -10.21 11.33
C ILE A 119 6.22 -9.87 11.06
N ASP A 120 6.87 -9.11 11.94
CA ASP A 120 8.28 -8.71 11.78
C ASP A 120 9.19 -9.94 11.61
N LYS A 121 9.04 -10.95 12.49
CA LYS A 121 9.80 -12.21 12.38
C LYS A 121 9.53 -12.98 11.10
N ALA A 122 8.27 -13.02 10.65
CA ALA A 122 7.91 -13.71 9.41
C ALA A 122 8.53 -12.99 8.19
N VAL A 123 8.54 -11.66 8.20
CA VAL A 123 9.18 -10.85 7.15
C VAL A 123 10.68 -11.12 7.11
N ASP A 124 11.37 -11.18 8.25
CA ASP A 124 12.80 -11.48 8.30
C ASP A 124 13.14 -12.82 7.63
N VAL A 125 12.39 -13.88 7.98
CA VAL A 125 12.57 -15.22 7.38
C VAL A 125 12.32 -15.19 5.87
N VAL A 126 11.24 -14.55 5.42
CA VAL A 126 10.92 -14.44 3.99
C VAL A 126 12.01 -13.67 3.24
N VAL A 127 12.54 -12.59 3.82
CA VAL A 127 13.62 -11.80 3.20
C VAL A 127 14.91 -12.63 3.08
N GLU A 128 15.24 -13.43 4.09
CA GLU A 128 16.38 -14.36 4.00
C GLU A 128 16.19 -15.40 2.91
N ASP A 129 15.00 -15.99 2.80
CA ASP A 129 14.71 -16.98 1.78
C ASP A 129 14.74 -16.39 0.37
N LEU A 130 14.21 -15.18 0.17
CA LEU A 130 14.31 -14.46 -1.10
C LEU A 130 15.78 -14.21 -1.49
N LYS A 131 16.65 -13.88 -0.54
CA LYS A 131 18.10 -13.74 -0.80
C LYS A 131 18.73 -15.05 -1.24
N ARG A 132 18.35 -16.18 -0.63
CA ARG A 132 18.84 -17.51 -1.02
C ARG A 132 18.37 -17.94 -2.40
N MET A 133 17.14 -17.55 -2.78
CA MET A 133 16.57 -17.84 -4.10
C MET A 133 17.10 -16.91 -5.21
N SER A 134 17.68 -15.76 -4.83
CA SER A 134 18.18 -14.76 -5.75
C SER A 134 19.29 -15.32 -6.64
N LYS A 135 19.25 -14.96 -7.92
CA LYS A 135 20.29 -15.29 -8.90
C LYS A 135 20.94 -13.99 -9.37
N SER A 136 22.26 -13.94 -9.31
CA SER A 136 23.02 -12.81 -9.85
C SER A 136 22.86 -12.77 -11.37
N THR A 137 22.56 -11.58 -11.90
CA THR A 137 22.52 -11.33 -13.34
C THR A 137 23.95 -11.27 -13.87
N LYS A 138 24.24 -12.10 -14.88
CA LYS A 138 25.58 -12.23 -15.47
C LYS A 138 25.76 -11.35 -16.69
N ASP A 139 24.67 -11.17 -17.45
CA ASP A 139 24.73 -10.62 -18.79
C ASP A 139 23.66 -9.52 -18.98
N LYS A 140 23.90 -8.56 -19.86
CA LYS A 140 22.90 -7.51 -20.20
C LYS A 140 21.60 -8.08 -20.76
N LYS A 141 21.64 -9.27 -21.37
CA LYS A 141 20.44 -9.98 -21.88
C LYS A 141 19.52 -10.49 -20.76
N GLU A 142 20.01 -10.60 -19.53
CA GLU A 142 19.21 -11.02 -18.37
C GLU A 142 18.51 -9.84 -17.67
N ILE A 143 18.76 -8.59 -18.13
CA ILE A 143 18.28 -7.35 -17.52
C ILE A 143 17.15 -6.70 -18.34
N ALA A 144 16.91 -7.14 -19.59
CA ALA A 144 15.99 -6.50 -20.55
C ALA A 144 15.04 -7.51 -21.21
#